data_AF-A0A3P2EGW1-F1
#
_entry.id   AF-A0A3P2EGW1-F1
#
_cell.length_a   1.000
_cell.length_b   1.000
_cell.length_c   1.000
_cell.angle_alpha   90.00
_cell.angle_beta   90.00
_cell.angle_gamma   90.00
#
_symmetry.space_group_name_H-M   'P 1'
#
loop_
_entity.id
_entity.type
_entity.pdbx_description
1 polymer ?
#
loop_
_entity_poly.entity_id
_entity_poly.type
_entity_poly.pdbx_seq_one_letter_code
_entity_poly.pdbx_strand_id
1 'polypeptide(L)'
;MVRSGSDRFYVVAGENEYVPAREDNHKIEWGDTIRNPKLLDKNGDLMLFDIVTANPPFSLDKWGHDEAENDKFGRFRRGVPPKTKGDYAFISHMIETLKPGTGRMGVVVPHGVLFRGSSEGKIRQKLIDENLLDAVIGLPENCSTVRGFRLRF
;
A
#
# COMPACT_ATOMS: atom_id res chain seq x y z
N MET A 1 -18.12 -6.14 12.79
CA MET A 1 -18.66 -4.76 12.80
C MET A 1 -17.69 -3.89 13.60
N VAL A 2 -16.85 -3.08 12.95
CA VAL A 2 -15.82 -2.29 13.65
C VAL A 2 -16.01 -0.81 13.30
N ARG A 3 -16.22 0.00 14.35
CA ARG A 3 -16.57 1.42 14.31
C ARG A 3 -15.40 2.30 13.88
N SER A 4 -15.71 3.37 13.16
CA SER A 4 -14.84 4.48 12.75
C SER A 4 -14.15 5.18 13.94
N GLY A 5 -12.89 5.56 13.79
CA GLY A 5 -12.12 6.39 14.73
C GLY A 5 -10.66 5.96 14.87
N SER A 6 -9.76 6.83 14.41
CA SER A 6 -8.28 6.87 14.58
C SER A 6 -7.44 5.69 14.03
N ASP A 7 -6.63 6.00 13.01
CA ASP A 7 -5.41 5.29 12.57
C ASP A 7 -5.50 3.78 12.35
N ARG A 8 -6.65 3.31 11.84
CA ARG A 8 -6.86 1.88 11.59
C ARG A 8 -6.46 1.53 10.16
N PHE A 9 -5.33 0.86 10.01
CA PHE A 9 -4.91 0.23 8.77
C PHE A 9 -4.74 -1.27 9.01
N TYR A 10 -5.38 -2.08 8.17
CA TYR A 10 -5.14 -3.52 8.10
C TYR A 10 -4.61 -3.81 6.71
N VAL A 11 -3.40 -4.37 6.62
CA VAL A 11 -3.00 -5.14 5.46
C VAL A 11 -3.67 -6.49 5.63
N VAL A 12 -4.70 -6.78 4.82
CA VAL A 12 -5.09 -8.19 4.66
C VAL A 12 -4.14 -8.75 3.63
N ALA A 13 -3.20 -9.55 4.10
CA ALA A 13 -2.33 -10.31 3.25
C ALA A 13 -2.50 -11.80 3.52
N GLY A 14 -2.74 -12.55 2.44
CA GLY A 14 -2.89 -13.99 2.48
C GLY A 14 -1.81 -14.64 1.63
N GLU A 15 -1.32 -15.79 2.09
CA GLU A 15 -0.53 -16.71 1.27
C GLU A 15 -1.48 -17.67 0.55
N ASN A 16 -1.17 -17.99 -0.70
CA ASN A 16 -2.03 -18.84 -1.53
C ASN A 16 -1.51 -20.28 -1.48
N GLU A 17 -1.64 -20.95 -0.35
CA GLU A 17 -1.38 -22.40 -0.23
C GLU A 17 -2.72 -23.15 -0.22
N TYR A 18 -2.87 -24.18 -1.06
CA TYR A 18 -4.09 -25.00 -1.11
C TYR A 18 -4.12 -25.90 0.13
N VAL A 19 -4.66 -25.38 1.24
CA VAL A 19 -4.77 -26.10 2.50
C VAL A 19 -6.26 -26.41 2.76
N PRO A 20 -6.67 -27.69 2.77
CA PRO A 20 -8.02 -28.03 3.20
C PRO A 20 -8.13 -27.84 4.72
N ALA A 21 -9.17 -27.12 5.13
CA ALA A 21 -9.60 -26.85 6.51
C ALA A 21 -8.81 -25.76 7.27
N ARG A 22 -9.51 -24.63 7.51
CA ARG A 22 -9.38 -23.69 8.64
C ARG A 22 -8.02 -23.72 9.38
N GLU A 23 -7.07 -22.93 8.92
CA GLU A 23 -5.96 -22.48 9.76
C GLU A 23 -6.10 -20.99 10.06
N ASP A 24 -6.15 -20.67 11.35
CA ASP A 24 -6.19 -19.33 11.92
C ASP A 24 -4.82 -18.63 11.81
N ASN A 25 -4.22 -18.60 10.61
CA ASN A 25 -2.90 -18.03 10.38
C ASN A 25 -2.96 -16.50 10.16
N HIS A 26 -3.72 -15.80 11.00
CA HIS A 26 -3.91 -14.36 10.92
C HIS A 26 -2.98 -13.63 11.89
N LYS A 27 -2.02 -12.87 11.35
CA LYS A 27 -1.15 -11.99 12.14
C LYS A 27 -1.58 -10.54 11.95
N ILE A 28 -2.03 -9.90 13.02
CA ILE A 28 -2.38 -8.49 13.05
C ILE A 28 -1.45 -7.79 14.02
N GLU A 29 -0.70 -6.82 13.51
CA GLU A 29 0.21 -6.02 14.30
C GLU A 29 -0.28 -4.58 14.38
N TRP A 30 -0.20 -4.00 15.57
CA TRP A 30 -0.58 -2.61 15.80
C TRP A 30 0.65 -1.70 15.69
N GLY A 31 0.58 -0.68 14.83
CA GLY A 31 1.64 0.32 14.69
C GLY A 31 1.56 1.14 13.40
N ASP A 32 2.44 2.14 13.31
CA ASP A 32 2.62 2.96 12.11
C ASP A 32 3.32 2.12 11.03
N THR A 33 2.58 1.79 9.96
CA THR A 33 3.06 0.94 8.86
C THR A 33 4.25 1.56 8.12
N ILE A 34 4.32 2.88 8.02
CA ILE A 34 5.40 3.55 7.29
C ILE A 34 6.62 3.69 8.19
N ARG A 35 6.46 4.24 9.40
CA ARG A 35 7.59 4.53 10.29
C ARG A 35 8.14 3.32 11.03
N ASN A 36 7.29 2.35 11.34
CA ASN A 36 7.64 1.21 12.17
C ASN A 36 6.90 -0.06 11.73
N PRO A 37 7.14 -0.55 10.49
CA PRO A 37 6.49 -1.75 9.98
C PRO A 37 6.80 -2.95 10.87
N LYS A 38 5.77 -3.70 11.23
CA LYS A 38 5.84 -4.84 12.17
C LYS A 38 5.81 -6.20 11.51
N LEU A 39 5.32 -6.27 10.27
CA LEU A 39 5.30 -7.49 9.47
C LEU A 39 6.65 -7.63 8.79
N LEU A 40 7.62 -8.11 9.56
CA LEU A 40 8.99 -8.37 9.11
C LEU A 40 9.28 -9.88 9.13
N ASP A 41 10.13 -10.32 8.21
CA ASP A 41 10.63 -11.68 8.17
C ASP A 41 11.69 -11.92 9.27
N LYS A 42 12.26 -13.13 9.30
CA LYS A 42 13.30 -13.50 10.28
C LYS A 42 14.60 -12.69 10.15
N ASN A 43 14.83 -12.06 9.00
CA ASN A 43 16.02 -11.24 8.73
C ASN A 43 15.78 -9.76 9.04
N GLY A 44 14.53 -9.37 9.33
CA GLY A 44 14.13 -7.99 9.59
C GLY A 44 13.76 -7.23 8.31
N ASP A 45 13.60 -7.92 7.19
CA ASP A 45 13.10 -7.38 5.93
C ASP A 45 11.57 -7.39 5.89
N LEU A 46 10.96 -6.64 4.97
CA LEU A 46 9.51 -6.65 4.81
C LEU A 46 9.02 -8.04 4.43
N MET A 47 7.98 -8.53 5.13
CA MET A 47 7.30 -9.74 4.70
C MET A 47 6.68 -9.55 3.32
N LEU A 48 6.78 -10.58 2.48
CA LEU A 48 6.26 -10.58 1.12
C LEU A 48 4.98 -11.42 1.03
N PHE A 49 4.02 -10.95 0.26
CA PHE A 49 2.69 -11.53 0.17
C PHE A 49 2.23 -11.72 -1.27
N ASP A 50 1.37 -12.73 -1.48
CA ASP A 50 0.76 -12.99 -2.78
C ASP A 50 -0.38 -12.01 -3.09
N ILE A 51 -1.13 -11.61 -2.06
CA ILE A 51 -2.25 -10.68 -2.18
C ILE A 51 -2.11 -9.63 -1.07
N VAL A 52 -2.15 -8.35 -1.44
CA VAL A 52 -2.14 -7.24 -0.49
C VAL A 52 -3.34 -6.34 -0.78
N THR A 53 -4.24 -6.17 0.17
CA THR A 53 -5.36 -5.23 0.03
C THR A 53 -5.41 -4.23 1.17
N ALA A 54 -5.75 -2.98 0.86
CA ALA A 54 -5.90 -1.96 1.88
C ALA A 54 -6.80 -0.79 1.50
N ASN A 55 -7.29 -0.12 2.54
CA ASN A 55 -7.95 1.18 2.48
C ASN A 55 -7.22 2.17 3.41
N PRO A 56 -6.05 2.70 3.00
CA PRO A 56 -5.26 3.61 3.81
C PRO A 56 -5.99 4.91 4.15
N PRO A 57 -5.58 5.60 5.23
CA PRO A 57 -6.07 6.95 5.52
C PRO A 57 -5.74 7.88 4.34
N PHE A 58 -6.76 8.56 3.83
CA PHE A 58 -6.63 9.38 2.63
C PHE A 58 -5.83 10.65 2.89
N SER A 59 -4.82 10.88 2.05
CA SER A 59 -4.00 12.08 2.07
C SER A 59 -3.48 12.42 3.47
N LEU A 60 -3.02 11.40 4.20
CA LEU A 60 -2.46 11.53 5.54
C LEU A 60 -1.35 12.57 5.54
N ASP A 61 -1.51 13.60 6.37
CA ASP A 61 -0.46 14.56 6.70
C ASP A 61 0.50 13.92 7.71
N LYS A 62 1.78 14.34 7.67
CA LYS A 62 2.82 13.79 8.54
C LYS A 62 2.84 12.26 8.49
N TRP A 63 2.97 11.69 7.29
CA TRP A 63 2.99 10.24 7.08
C TRP A 63 4.36 9.57 7.34
N GLY A 64 5.41 10.35 7.59
CA GLY A 64 6.80 9.86 7.75
C GLY A 64 7.73 10.31 6.65
N HIS A 65 7.47 11.51 6.09
CA HIS A 65 8.24 12.06 4.97
C HIS A 65 9.70 12.29 5.32
N ASP A 66 9.99 12.77 6.52
CA ASP A 66 11.34 13.17 6.91
C ASP A 66 12.27 11.94 7.02
N GLU A 67 11.71 10.76 7.28
CA GLU A 67 12.43 9.48 7.33
C GLU A 67 12.52 8.78 5.96
N ALA A 68 11.71 9.18 4.98
CA ALA A 68 11.50 8.45 3.73
C ALA A 68 12.73 8.44 2.80
N GLU A 69 13.57 9.48 2.83
CA GLU A 69 14.80 9.52 2.03
C GLU A 69 15.82 8.47 2.47
N ASN A 70 15.81 8.10 3.75
CA ASN A 70 16.72 7.12 4.35
C ASN A 70 16.01 5.80 4.65
N ASP A 71 14.94 5.49 3.91
CA ASP A 71 14.16 4.27 4.13
C ASP A 71 15.00 3.03 3.85
N LYS A 72 15.32 2.29 4.92
CA LYS A 72 16.14 1.07 4.85
C LYS A 72 15.52 -0.04 3.98
N PHE A 73 14.21 0.01 3.77
CA PHE A 73 13.47 -0.97 2.97
C PHE A 73 13.40 -0.61 1.48
N GLY A 74 13.97 0.52 1.06
CA GLY A 74 14.00 0.93 -0.34
C GLY A 74 12.63 1.27 -0.95
N ARG A 75 11.59 1.49 -0.14
CA ARG A 75 10.20 1.67 -0.59
C ARG A 75 10.02 2.86 -1.51
N PHE A 76 10.81 3.91 -1.32
CA PHE A 76 10.64 5.17 -2.03
C PHE A 76 11.56 5.33 -3.24
N ARG A 77 12.11 4.23 -3.80
CA ARG A 77 12.99 4.27 -5.00
C ARG A 77 12.36 4.93 -6.23
N ARG A 78 11.03 4.92 -6.32
CA ARG A 78 10.28 5.57 -7.41
C ARG A 78 10.08 7.07 -7.16
N GLY A 79 10.25 7.53 -5.92
CA GLY A 79 10.14 8.92 -5.53
C GLY A 79 9.46 9.05 -4.17
N VAL A 80 9.78 10.14 -3.47
CA VAL A 80 9.20 10.47 -2.15
C VAL A 80 7.93 11.32 -2.35
N PRO A 81 6.76 10.90 -1.82
CA PRO A 81 5.53 11.68 -1.89
C PRO A 81 5.64 13.02 -1.13
N PRO A 82 4.79 14.01 -1.39
CA PRO A 82 4.78 15.26 -0.63
C PRO A 82 4.46 15.04 0.86
N LYS A 83 5.00 15.86 1.76
CA LYS A 83 4.81 15.75 3.22
C LYS A 83 3.34 15.70 3.66
N THR A 84 2.48 16.39 2.91
CA THR A 84 1.03 16.53 3.17
C THR A 84 0.17 15.50 2.43
N LYS A 85 0.78 14.58 1.67
CA LYS A 85 0.08 13.59 0.82
C LYS A 85 0.76 12.22 0.90
N GLY A 86 0.40 11.43 1.91
CA GLY A 86 0.93 10.08 2.13
C GLY A 86 0.37 8.97 1.23
N ASP A 87 -0.53 9.27 0.28
CA ASP A 87 -1.22 8.22 -0.51
C ASP A 87 -0.23 7.30 -1.25
N TYR A 88 0.74 7.88 -1.98
CA TYR A 88 1.79 7.11 -2.66
C TYR A 88 2.80 6.47 -1.70
N ALA A 89 2.84 6.87 -0.42
CA ALA A 89 3.70 6.21 0.55
C ALA A 89 3.17 4.83 0.89
N PHE A 90 1.85 4.72 1.08
CA PHE A 90 1.19 3.44 1.28
C PHE A 90 1.22 2.58 0.01
N ILE A 91 0.99 3.16 -1.18
CA ILE A 91 1.10 2.43 -2.45
C ILE A 91 2.51 1.83 -2.60
N SER A 92 3.55 2.65 -2.43
CA SER A 92 4.93 2.18 -2.52
C SER A 92 5.26 1.10 -1.50
N HIS A 93 4.79 1.26 -0.25
CA HIS A 93 4.96 0.22 0.76
C HIS A 93 4.29 -1.10 0.37
N MET A 94 3.05 -1.05 -0.12
CA MET A 94 2.32 -2.24 -0.56
C MET A 94 2.99 -2.91 -1.76
N ILE A 95 3.59 -2.16 -2.68
CA ILE A 95 4.33 -2.73 -3.82
C ILE A 95 5.55 -3.50 -3.34
N GLU A 96 6.34 -2.93 -2.43
CA GLU A 96 7.55 -3.59 -1.92
C GLU A 96 7.25 -4.74 -0.93
N THR A 97 5.98 -4.96 -0.55
CA THR A 97 5.56 -6.14 0.22
C THR A 97 4.94 -7.22 -0.67
N LEU A 98 5.05 -7.13 -2.00
CA LEU A 98 4.59 -8.16 -2.92
C LEU A 98 5.67 -9.19 -3.22
N LYS A 99 5.26 -10.46 -3.30
CA LYS A 99 6.11 -11.53 -3.86
C LYS A 99 6.42 -11.21 -5.34
N PRO A 100 7.70 -11.19 -5.77
CA PRO A 100 8.06 -10.91 -7.14
C PRO A 100 7.42 -11.89 -8.14
N GLY A 101 6.82 -11.37 -9.20
CA GLY A 101 6.27 -12.16 -10.32
C GLY A 101 4.95 -12.90 -10.06
N THR A 102 4.43 -12.93 -8.83
CA THR A 102 3.11 -13.53 -8.53
C THR A 102 2.19 -12.61 -7.72
N GLY A 103 2.78 -11.65 -7.02
CA GLY A 103 2.10 -10.74 -6.11
C GLY A 103 1.10 -9.83 -6.83
N ARG A 104 -0.05 -9.63 -6.19
CA ARG A 104 -1.07 -8.66 -6.61
C ARG A 104 -1.51 -7.78 -5.46
N MET A 105 -1.81 -6.53 -5.74
CA MET A 105 -2.44 -5.66 -4.77
C MET A 105 -3.68 -4.92 -5.27
N GLY A 106 -4.57 -4.65 -4.31
CA GLY A 106 -5.74 -3.81 -4.45
C GLY A 106 -5.70 -2.68 -3.43
N VAL A 107 -5.73 -1.42 -3.85
CA VAL A 107 -5.74 -0.30 -2.87
C VAL A 107 -6.77 0.74 -3.21
N VAL A 108 -7.43 1.21 -2.16
CA VAL A 108 -8.42 2.27 -2.22
C VAL A 108 -7.77 3.61 -1.86
N VAL A 109 -7.89 4.60 -2.75
CA VAL A 109 -7.24 5.91 -2.57
C VAL A 109 -8.11 7.04 -3.14
N PRO A 110 -7.89 8.30 -2.71
CA PRO A 110 -8.66 9.44 -3.20
C PRO A 110 -8.37 9.72 -4.67
N HIS A 111 -9.36 10.24 -5.40
CA HIS A 111 -9.27 10.53 -6.84
C HIS A 111 -8.04 11.37 -7.25
N GLY A 112 -7.57 12.24 -6.35
CA GLY A 112 -6.43 13.12 -6.59
C GLY A 112 -5.13 12.39 -6.97
N VAL A 113 -4.91 11.14 -6.55
CA VAL A 113 -3.68 10.40 -6.88
C VAL A 113 -3.43 10.27 -8.40
N LEU A 114 -4.49 10.33 -9.21
CA LEU A 114 -4.42 10.19 -10.67
C LEU A 114 -3.86 11.44 -11.36
N PHE A 115 -4.07 12.62 -10.78
CA PHE A 115 -3.85 13.89 -11.49
C PHE A 115 -2.89 14.84 -10.77
N ARG A 116 -2.55 14.58 -9.49
CA ARG A 116 -1.54 15.38 -8.80
C ARG A 116 -0.19 15.26 -9.52
N GLY A 117 0.47 16.41 -9.67
CA GLY A 117 1.73 16.59 -10.39
C GLY A 117 2.96 16.48 -9.47
N SER A 118 4.04 17.20 -9.82
CA SER A 118 5.29 17.22 -9.06
C SER A 118 5.85 15.81 -8.78
N SER A 119 6.23 15.48 -7.55
CA SER A 119 6.78 14.18 -7.18
C SER A 119 5.80 13.03 -7.43
N GLU A 120 4.50 13.21 -7.20
CA GLU A 120 3.47 12.19 -7.47
C GLU A 120 3.34 11.87 -8.95
N GLY A 121 3.49 12.89 -9.82
CA GLY A 121 3.54 12.69 -11.27
C GLY A 121 4.72 11.82 -11.70
N LYS A 122 5.90 12.04 -11.10
CA LYS A 122 7.12 11.23 -11.37
C LYS A 122 6.96 9.79 -10.87
N ILE A 123 6.39 9.61 -9.67
CA ILE A 123 6.11 8.27 -9.13
C ILE A 123 5.15 7.54 -10.06
N ARG A 124 4.04 8.17 -10.45
CA ARG A 124 3.05 7.59 -11.36
C ARG A 124 3.65 7.20 -12.72
N GLN A 125 4.51 8.05 -13.29
CA GLN A 125 5.21 7.72 -14.53
C GLN A 125 6.06 6.45 -14.37
N LYS A 126 6.86 6.35 -13.30
CA LYS A 126 7.67 5.15 -13.04
C LYS A 126 6.84 3.89 -12.80
N LEU A 127 5.68 4.00 -12.14
CA LEU A 127 4.77 2.86 -11.98
C LEU A 127 4.26 2.35 -13.33
N ILE A 128 4.04 3.24 -14.29
CA ILE A 128 3.63 2.89 -15.65
C ILE A 128 4.81 2.31 -16.43
N ASP A 129 5.98 2.95 -16.36
CA ASP A 129 7.18 2.52 -17.08
C ASP A 129 7.66 1.14 -16.62
N GLU A 130 7.53 0.84 -15.33
CA GLU A 130 7.82 -0.48 -14.75
C GLU A 130 6.69 -1.50 -14.99
N ASN A 131 5.59 -1.10 -15.65
CA ASN A 131 4.41 -1.94 -15.92
C ASN A 131 3.77 -2.50 -14.63
N LEU A 132 3.64 -1.67 -13.59
CA LEU A 132 3.06 -2.08 -12.31
C LEU A 132 1.56 -1.83 -12.23
N LEU A 133 1.03 -0.99 -13.12
CA LEU A 133 -0.36 -0.54 -13.11
C LEU A 133 -1.21 -1.27 -14.14
N ASP A 134 -2.08 -2.17 -13.68
CA ASP A 134 -3.01 -2.87 -14.57
C ASP A 134 -4.29 -2.07 -14.80
N ALA A 135 -4.91 -1.61 -13.72
CA ALA A 135 -6.24 -1.02 -13.79
C ALA A 135 -6.50 0.03 -12.70
N VAL A 136 -7.30 1.02 -13.09
CA VAL A 136 -7.89 2.01 -12.20
C VAL A 136 -9.40 1.90 -12.33
N ILE A 137 -10.08 1.63 -11.22
CA ILE A 137 -11.54 1.46 -11.19
C ILE A 137 -12.17 2.67 -10.51
N GLY A 138 -12.88 3.48 -11.31
CA GLY A 138 -13.69 4.58 -10.80
C GLY A 138 -15.01 4.08 -10.22
N LEU A 139 -15.38 4.56 -9.04
CA LEU A 139 -16.68 4.29 -8.40
C LEU A 139 -17.57 5.54 -8.40
N PRO A 140 -18.90 5.36 -8.39
CA PRO A 140 -19.87 6.45 -8.38
C PRO A 140 -19.83 7.29 -7.09
N GLU A 141 -20.25 8.55 -7.21
CA GLU A 141 -20.10 9.60 -6.17
C GLU A 141 -20.91 9.35 -4.89
N ASN A 142 -21.96 8.52 -4.95
CA ASN A 142 -22.80 8.17 -3.81
C ASN A 142 -22.22 7.06 -2.92
N CYS A 143 -21.10 6.45 -3.33
CA CYS A 143 -20.37 5.48 -2.53
C CYS A 143 -19.20 6.21 -1.87
N SER A 144 -19.40 6.71 -0.64
CA SER A 144 -18.30 7.18 0.18
C SER A 144 -17.25 6.08 0.27
N THR A 145 -16.07 6.32 -0.31
CA THR A 145 -14.85 5.52 -0.15
C THR A 145 -14.87 4.17 -0.87
N VAL A 146 -14.61 4.13 -2.19
CA VAL A 146 -13.66 3.17 -2.83
C VAL A 146 -13.33 3.70 -4.25
N ARG A 147 -12.07 3.72 -4.69
CA ARG A 147 -11.67 3.70 -6.12
C ARG A 147 -10.39 2.89 -6.17
N GLY A 148 -10.51 1.65 -6.63
CA GLY A 148 -9.48 0.63 -6.50
C GLY A 148 -8.40 0.77 -7.57
N PHE A 149 -7.14 0.74 -7.16
CA PHE A 149 -6.01 0.40 -8.01
C PHE A 149 -5.83 -1.12 -7.96
N ARG A 150 -5.73 -1.76 -9.13
CA ARG A 150 -5.29 -3.14 -9.24
C ARG A 150 -3.91 -3.14 -9.88
N LEU A 151 -2.92 -3.68 -9.18
CA LEU A 151 -1.54 -3.88 -9.64
C LEU A 151 -1.25 -5.40 -9.60
N ARG A 152 -0.70 -5.98 -10.66
CA ARG A 152 -0.07 -7.32 -10.68
C ARG A 152 1.31 -7.24 -11.32
N PHE A 153 2.18 -8.12 -10.88
CA PHE A 153 3.36 -8.61 -11.61
C PHE A 153 3.09 -10.04 -12.07
#